data_AF-A0A2I0VBT3-F1
#
_entry.id   AF-A0A2I0VBT3-F1
#
_cell.length_a   1.000
_cell.length_b   1.000
_cell.length_c   1.000
_cell.angle_alpha   90.00
_cell.angle_beta   90.00
_cell.angle_gamma   90.00
#
_symmetry.space_group_name_H-M   'P 1'
#
loop_
_entity.id
_entity.type
_entity.pdbx_description
1 polymer ?
#
loop_
_entity_poly.entity_id
_entity_poly.type
_entity_poly.pdbx_seq_one_letter_code
_entity_poly.pdbx_strand_id
1 'polypeptide(L)'
;MSPVLARVLNLPNKRWKSEKVIRILGVPNEAVLAFVRLLHAGWEKQSRRNMEEQKTYQQLSEAMECLEHIFKEGCTDIKPDRRRRSSCSCPPLDACQPLQLLLLHFSKCDGNRATCSRCRRIWQLLKLHSSICMAQDSSSCKVPLCRQFKYKMQKMEEKLEERKWMVLGKKVASVVAFSSFAKRKRYESGRDLGPE
;
A
#
# COMPACT_ATOMS: atom_id res chain seq x y z
N MET A 1 12.14 -3.15 -15.65
CA MET A 1 13.51 -2.69 -15.95
C MET A 1 14.25 -3.83 -16.62
N SER A 2 15.10 -3.56 -17.61
CA SER A 2 15.88 -4.62 -18.27
C SER A 2 16.79 -5.31 -17.25
N PRO A 3 16.87 -6.66 -17.24
CA PRO A 3 17.80 -7.41 -16.39
C PRO A 3 19.26 -6.97 -16.56
N VAL A 4 19.60 -6.45 -17.75
CA VAL A 4 20.93 -5.92 -18.08
C VAL A 4 21.22 -4.65 -17.28
N LEU A 5 20.29 -3.69 -17.28
CA LEU A 5 20.44 -2.42 -16.54
C LEU A 5 20.55 -2.63 -15.03
N ALA A 6 19.79 -3.58 -14.48
CA ALA A 6 19.87 -3.92 -13.06
C ALA A 6 21.23 -4.49 -12.65
N ARG A 7 21.88 -5.28 -13.52
CA ARG A 7 23.24 -5.80 -13.26
C ARG A 7 24.31 -4.71 -13.36
N VAL A 8 24.16 -3.78 -14.30
CA VAL A 8 25.10 -2.66 -14.49
C VAL A 8 25.09 -1.72 -13.29
N LEU A 9 23.91 -1.41 -12.74
CA LEU A 9 23.77 -0.49 -11.60
C LEU A 9 24.21 -1.08 -10.26
N ASN A 10 24.32 -2.42 -10.13
CA ASN A 10 24.68 -3.11 -8.89
C ASN A 10 26.17 -3.54 -8.83
N LEU A 11 27.01 -3.08 -9.75
CA LEU A 11 28.45 -3.36 -9.70
C LEU A 11 29.14 -2.45 -8.66
N PRO A 12 29.97 -3.00 -7.75
CA PRO A 12 30.71 -2.20 -6.78
C PRO A 12 31.67 -1.25 -7.51
N ASN A 13 31.58 0.04 -7.14
CA ASN A 13 32.31 1.16 -7.71
C ASN A 13 33.83 1.02 -7.49
N LYS A 14 34.50 0.22 -8.33
CA LYS A 14 35.96 0.15 -8.39
C LYS A 14 36.45 1.04 -9.55
N ARG A 15 36.80 2.27 -9.18
CA ARG A 15 37.88 3.09 -9.75
C ARG A 15 37.94 3.14 -11.29
N TRP A 16 36.98 3.79 -11.94
CA TRP A 16 37.10 4.18 -13.35
C TRP A 16 37.86 5.51 -13.45
N LYS A 17 39.20 5.44 -13.47
CA LYS A 17 40.09 6.60 -13.63
C LYS A 17 40.31 7.01 -15.10
N SER A 18 39.36 6.76 -15.99
CA SER A 18 39.44 7.24 -17.37
C SER A 18 38.05 7.40 -17.93
N GLU A 19 37.59 8.64 -18.02
CA GLU A 19 36.37 9.04 -18.74
C GLU A 19 36.63 8.86 -20.25
N LYS A 20 36.60 7.62 -20.72
CA LYS A 20 36.61 7.33 -22.16
C LYS A 20 35.21 7.57 -22.67
N VAL A 21 34.95 8.82 -23.07
CA VAL A 21 33.74 9.21 -23.80
C VAL A 21 33.69 8.41 -25.09
N ILE A 22 32.78 7.44 -25.17
CA ILE A 22 32.52 6.68 -26.39
C ILE A 22 31.81 7.63 -27.35
N ARG A 23 32.54 8.15 -28.35
CA ARG A 23 31.97 8.97 -29.42
C ARG A 23 31.25 8.07 -30.42
N ILE A 24 29.92 8.12 -30.43
CA ILE A 24 29.11 7.46 -31.47
C ILE A 24 29.25 8.31 -32.74
N LEU A 25 29.97 7.79 -33.74
CA LEU A 25 30.23 8.50 -34.99
C LEU A 25 28.89 8.87 -35.67
N GLY A 26 28.71 10.15 -36.00
CA GLY A 26 27.50 10.67 -36.66
C GLY A 26 26.49 11.37 -35.75
N VAL A 27 26.65 11.31 -34.42
CA VAL A 27 25.78 12.05 -33.47
C VAL A 27 26.62 13.12 -32.76
N PRO A 28 26.27 14.41 -32.86
CA PRO A 28 26.94 15.46 -32.09
C PRO A 28 26.88 15.15 -30.60
N ASN A 29 27.98 15.29 -29.87
CA ASN A 29 28.03 15.02 -28.43
C ASN A 29 26.93 15.76 -27.65
N GLU A 30 26.59 16.98 -28.06
CA GLU A 30 25.50 17.77 -27.48
C GLU A 30 24.12 17.11 -27.66
N ALA A 31 23.89 16.43 -28.78
CA ALA A 31 22.64 15.70 -29.02
C ALA A 31 22.55 14.47 -28.12
N VAL A 32 23.67 13.77 -27.88
CA VAL A 32 23.74 12.65 -26.92
C VAL A 32 23.48 13.15 -25.49
N LEU A 33 24.10 14.26 -25.09
CA LEU A 33 23.90 14.86 -23.77
C LEU A 33 22.46 15.34 -23.58
N ALA A 34 21.87 16.00 -24.58
CA ALA A 34 20.47 16.41 -24.56
C ALA A 34 19.52 15.21 -24.44
N PHE A 35 19.79 14.13 -25.17
CA PHE A 35 19.00 12.89 -25.11
C PHE A 35 19.10 12.21 -23.74
N VAL A 36 20.30 12.06 -23.17
CA VAL A 36 20.49 11.48 -21.83
C VAL A 36 19.79 12.33 -20.76
N ARG A 37 19.89 13.66 -20.83
CA ARG A 37 19.18 14.58 -19.92
C ARG A 37 17.66 14.43 -20.05
N LEU A 38 17.13 14.28 -21.26
CA LEU A 38 15.71 14.07 -21.51
C LEU A 38 15.23 12.74 -20.89
N LEU A 39 15.99 11.65 -21.08
CA LEU A 39 15.68 10.35 -20.47
C LEU A 39 15.71 10.42 -18.94
N HIS A 40 16.74 11.05 -18.35
CA HIS A 40 16.84 11.24 -16.91
C HIS A 40 15.68 12.07 -16.35
N ALA A 41 15.33 13.18 -16.99
CA ALA A 41 14.19 14.00 -16.56
C ALA A 41 12.86 13.24 -16.65
N GLY A 42 12.67 12.39 -17.68
CA GLY A 42 11.53 11.50 -17.79
C GLY A 42 11.48 10.46 -16.67
N TRP A 43 12.62 9.82 -16.38
CA TRP A 43 12.73 8.82 -15.31
C TRP A 43 12.54 9.43 -13.92
N GLU A 44 13.07 10.62 -13.65
CA GLU A 44 12.87 11.32 -12.38
C GLU A 44 11.39 11.67 -12.17
N LYS A 45 10.73 12.22 -13.20
CA LYS A 45 9.28 12.51 -13.14
C LYS A 45 8.48 11.24 -12.89
N GLN A 46 8.79 10.14 -13.60
CA GLN A 46 8.11 8.86 -13.40
C GLN A 46 8.40 8.27 -12.02
N SER A 47 9.64 8.34 -11.55
CA SER A 47 10.07 7.86 -10.25
C SER A 47 9.36 8.62 -9.12
N ARG A 48 9.24 9.94 -9.22
CA ARG A 48 8.47 10.77 -8.27
C ARG A 48 7.01 10.36 -8.22
N ARG A 49 6.35 10.20 -9.37
CA ARG A 49 4.95 9.72 -9.46
C ARG A 49 4.78 8.34 -8.82
N ASN A 50 5.67 7.40 -9.15
CA ASN A 50 5.65 6.05 -8.59
C ASN A 50 5.86 6.09 -7.06
N MET A 51 6.73 6.95 -6.55
CA MET A 51 6.96 7.09 -5.10
C MET A 51 5.72 7.63 -4.39
N GLU A 52 5.02 8.61 -4.97
CA GLU A 52 3.78 9.16 -4.42
C GLU A 52 2.62 8.16 -4.47
N GLU A 53 2.48 7.44 -5.58
CA GLU A 53 1.52 6.33 -5.72
C GLU A 53 1.78 5.25 -4.64
N GLN A 54 3.06 4.89 -4.43
CA GLN A 54 3.44 3.89 -3.44
C GLN A 54 3.18 4.35 -2.00
N LYS A 55 3.40 5.63 -1.68
CA LYS A 55 3.02 6.21 -0.38
C LYS A 55 1.51 6.09 -0.14
N THR A 56 0.71 6.36 -1.17
CA THR A 56 -0.75 6.21 -1.08
C THR A 56 -1.15 4.76 -0.83
N TYR A 57 -0.56 3.79 -1.54
CA TYR A 57 -0.84 2.37 -1.28
C TYR A 57 -0.37 1.91 0.09
N GLN A 58 0.73 2.47 0.60
CA GLN A 58 1.20 2.20 1.95
C GLN A 58 0.16 2.67 3.00
N GLN A 59 -0.35 3.90 2.87
CA GLN A 59 -1.42 4.41 3.75
C GLN A 59 -2.71 3.56 3.66
N LEU A 60 -3.09 3.14 2.45
CA LEU A 60 -4.23 2.24 2.27
C LEU A 60 -3.98 0.88 2.93
N SER A 61 -2.78 0.31 2.80
CA SER A 61 -2.41 -0.95 3.43
C SER A 61 -2.51 -0.88 4.96
N GLU A 62 -2.04 0.22 5.54
CA GLU A 62 -2.11 0.48 6.98
C GLU A 62 -3.56 0.64 7.47
N ALA A 63 -4.40 1.32 6.68
CA ALA A 63 -5.83 1.43 6.95
C ALA A 63 -6.53 0.05 6.91
N MET A 64 -6.12 -0.84 5.99
CA MET A 64 -6.64 -2.21 5.95
C MET A 64 -6.20 -3.05 7.16
N GLU A 65 -4.93 -2.94 7.58
CA GLU A 65 -4.44 -3.57 8.81
C GLU A 65 -5.26 -3.11 10.03
N CYS A 66 -5.51 -1.80 10.15
CA CYS A 66 -6.33 -1.25 11.25
C CYS A 66 -7.78 -1.71 11.19
N LEU A 67 -8.37 -1.76 9.99
CA LEU A 67 -9.75 -2.24 9.78
C LEU A 67 -9.88 -3.70 10.24
N GLU A 68 -8.97 -4.56 9.81
CA GLU A 68 -8.95 -5.98 10.20
C GLU A 68 -8.72 -6.15 11.70
N HIS A 69 -7.78 -5.39 12.28
CA HIS A 69 -7.53 -5.38 13.72
C HIS A 69 -8.79 -5.02 14.51
N ILE A 70 -9.49 -3.93 14.15
CA ILE A 70 -10.73 -3.50 14.83
C ILE A 70 -11.78 -4.62 14.83
N PHE A 71 -12.02 -5.27 13.68
CA PHE A 71 -13.03 -6.33 13.58
C PHE A 71 -12.58 -7.68 14.13
N LYS A 72 -11.27 -7.95 14.21
CA LYS A 72 -10.74 -9.20 14.75
C LYS A 72 -10.60 -9.17 16.27
N GLU A 73 -10.14 -8.06 16.82
CA GLU A 73 -9.79 -7.89 18.23
C GLU A 73 -10.83 -7.09 19.02
N GLY A 74 -11.83 -6.50 18.36
CA GLY A 74 -12.89 -5.73 19.04
C GLY A 74 -12.40 -4.39 19.61
N CYS A 75 -11.40 -3.78 18.96
CA CYS A 75 -10.81 -2.52 19.40
C CYS A 75 -11.86 -1.39 19.32
N THR A 76 -12.39 -0.98 20.47
CA THR A 76 -13.53 -0.05 20.61
C THR A 76 -13.25 1.14 21.55
N ASP A 77 -11.99 1.42 21.89
CA ASP A 77 -11.62 2.52 22.79
C ASP A 77 -11.78 3.91 22.17
N ILE A 78 -13.02 4.39 22.12
CA ILE A 78 -13.37 5.78 21.82
C ILE A 78 -13.45 6.57 23.14
N LYS A 79 -12.39 6.49 23.97
CA LYS A 79 -12.29 7.32 25.19
C LYS A 79 -11.17 8.36 25.03
N PRO A 80 -11.42 9.61 25.47
CA PRO A 80 -10.43 10.70 25.40
C PRO A 80 -9.28 10.56 26.40
N ASP A 81 -9.35 9.59 27.33
CA ASP A 81 -8.27 9.35 28.28
C ASP A 81 -7.15 8.53 27.63
N ARG A 82 -5.96 9.14 27.53
CA ARG A 82 -4.74 8.57 26.93
C ARG A 82 -4.16 7.40 27.72
N ARG A 83 -4.88 6.83 28.68
CA ARG A 83 -4.52 5.54 29.28
C ARG A 83 -5.02 4.45 28.34
N ARG A 84 -4.20 4.14 27.33
CA ARG A 84 -4.27 2.86 26.59
C ARG A 84 -4.66 1.78 27.59
N ARG A 85 -5.68 0.98 27.31
CA ARG A 85 -5.73 -0.34 27.93
C ARG A 85 -4.36 -0.95 27.69
N SER A 86 -3.70 -1.37 28.75
CA SER A 86 -2.40 -2.05 28.74
C SER A 86 -2.40 -3.34 27.91
N SER A 87 -3.53 -3.68 27.26
CA SER A 87 -3.75 -4.88 26.46
C SER A 87 -4.05 -4.68 24.96
N CYS A 88 -4.18 -3.45 24.41
CA CYS A 88 -4.31 -3.30 22.93
C CYS A 88 -2.94 -3.20 22.26
N SER A 89 -2.53 -4.27 21.58
CA SER A 89 -1.40 -4.27 20.63
C SER A 89 -1.82 -3.69 19.28
N CYS A 90 -2.42 -2.50 19.31
CA CYS A 90 -2.85 -1.77 18.13
C CYS A 90 -1.62 -1.58 17.19
N PRO A 91 -1.77 -1.71 15.85
CA PRO A 91 -0.67 -1.48 14.90
C PRO A 91 -0.01 -0.10 15.12
N PRO A 92 1.22 0.14 14.63
CA PRO A 92 2.03 1.34 14.93
C PRO A 92 1.45 2.70 14.52
N LEU A 93 0.17 2.79 14.12
CA LEU A 93 -0.48 4.02 13.75
C LEU A 93 -1.56 4.43 14.76
N ASP A 94 -1.63 5.74 14.97
CA ASP A 94 -2.81 6.47 15.45
C ASP A 94 -4.05 6.31 14.52
N ALA A 95 -4.02 5.39 13.54
CA ALA A 95 -5.05 5.19 12.52
C ALA A 95 -6.29 4.43 13.01
N CYS A 96 -6.21 3.73 14.15
CA CYS A 96 -7.38 3.06 14.71
C CYS A 96 -8.45 4.08 15.15
N GLN A 97 -8.07 5.19 15.80
CA GLN A 97 -9.02 6.15 16.34
C GLN A 97 -9.84 6.89 15.25
N PRO A 98 -9.23 7.44 14.18
CA PRO A 98 -10.00 8.02 13.06
C PRO A 98 -10.96 7.01 12.42
N LEU A 99 -10.54 5.75 12.27
CA LEU A 99 -11.36 4.70 11.67
C LEU A 99 -12.51 4.28 12.58
N GLN A 100 -12.27 4.15 13.88
CA GLN A 100 -13.30 3.89 14.90
C GLN A 100 -14.37 4.99 14.90
N LEU A 101 -13.99 6.26 14.80
CA LEU A 101 -14.94 7.38 14.71
C LEU A 101 -15.81 7.29 13.45
N LEU A 102 -15.22 6.92 12.31
CA LEU A 102 -15.97 6.70 11.07
C LEU A 102 -16.93 5.49 11.18
N LEU A 103 -16.50 4.40 11.81
CA LEU A 103 -17.33 3.22 12.05
C LEU A 103 -18.48 3.51 13.03
N LEU A 104 -18.22 4.27 14.09
CA LEU A 104 -19.25 4.74 15.03
C LEU A 104 -20.27 5.63 14.32
N HIS A 105 -19.82 6.51 13.43
CA HIS A 105 -20.75 7.28 12.61
C HIS A 105 -21.56 6.34 11.71
N PHE A 106 -20.93 5.39 11.03
CA PHE A 106 -21.60 4.48 10.11
C PHE A 106 -22.70 3.62 10.79
N SER A 107 -22.52 3.27 12.07
CA SER A 107 -23.54 2.52 12.83
C SER A 107 -24.70 3.38 13.29
N LYS A 108 -24.49 4.67 13.56
CA LYS A 108 -25.51 5.61 14.07
C LYS A 108 -26.16 6.48 13.00
N CYS A 109 -25.60 6.54 11.81
CA CYS A 109 -26.09 7.40 10.73
C CYS A 109 -27.42 6.89 10.19
N ASP A 110 -28.45 7.73 10.31
CA ASP A 110 -29.82 7.56 9.84
C ASP A 110 -30.03 8.13 8.42
N GLY A 111 -29.11 8.97 7.95
CA GLY A 111 -29.13 9.53 6.59
C GLY A 111 -28.81 8.52 5.49
N ASN A 112 -29.09 8.91 4.24
CA ASN A 112 -28.76 8.10 3.07
C ASN A 112 -27.24 7.86 2.97
N ARG A 113 -26.83 6.59 3.08
CA ARG A 113 -25.42 6.18 3.05
C ARG A 113 -24.73 6.53 1.72
N ALA A 114 -25.49 6.68 0.64
CA ALA A 114 -24.96 7.13 -0.64
C ALA A 114 -24.59 8.61 -0.63
N THR A 115 -25.33 9.47 0.07
CA THR A 115 -25.09 10.92 0.10
C THR A 115 -24.19 11.35 1.25
N CYS A 116 -24.17 10.61 2.36
CA CYS A 116 -23.28 10.92 3.49
C CYS A 116 -21.81 10.60 3.15
N SER A 117 -20.96 11.62 3.16
CA SER A 117 -19.53 11.50 2.85
C SER A 117 -18.77 10.56 3.79
N ARG A 118 -19.08 10.57 5.09
CA ARG A 118 -18.48 9.67 6.08
C ARG A 118 -18.88 8.21 5.86
N CYS A 119 -20.16 7.95 5.58
CA CYS A 119 -20.63 6.61 5.23
C CYS A 119 -20.00 6.11 3.93
N ARG A 120 -19.87 6.98 2.93
CA ARG A 120 -19.24 6.64 1.64
C ARG A 120 -17.79 6.22 1.81
N ARG A 121 -17.03 6.87 2.70
CA ARG A 121 -15.64 6.48 3.03
C ARG A 121 -15.57 5.08 3.64
N ILE A 122 -16.42 4.76 4.62
CA ILE A 122 -16.48 3.40 5.17
C ILE A 122 -16.84 2.38 4.09
N TRP A 123 -17.81 2.71 3.24
CA TRP A 123 -18.21 1.84 2.13
C TRP A 123 -17.06 1.55 1.16
N GLN A 124 -16.24 2.56 0.84
CA GLN A 124 -15.04 2.41 0.00
C GLN A 124 -13.97 1.55 0.68
N LEU A 125 -13.75 1.71 1.99
CA LEU A 125 -12.80 0.88 2.75
C LEU A 125 -13.24 -0.59 2.79
N LEU A 126 -14.52 -0.86 3.05
CA LEU A 126 -15.05 -2.22 3.04
C LEU A 126 -14.95 -2.86 1.64
N LYS A 127 -15.22 -2.09 0.59
CA LYS A 127 -15.06 -2.55 -0.80
C LYS A 127 -13.60 -2.86 -1.15
N LEU A 128 -12.67 -2.01 -0.70
CA LEU A 128 -11.24 -2.25 -0.89
C LEU A 128 -10.80 -3.52 -0.16
N HIS A 129 -11.18 -3.68 1.10
CA HIS A 129 -10.88 -4.88 1.88
C HIS A 129 -11.41 -6.14 1.18
N SER A 130 -12.64 -6.14 0.69
CA SER A 130 -13.18 -7.28 -0.07
C SER A 130 -12.36 -7.61 -1.31
N SER A 131 -11.92 -6.60 -2.05
CA SER A 131 -11.08 -6.78 -3.25
C SER A 131 -9.74 -7.47 -2.90
N ILE A 132 -9.12 -7.05 -1.80
CA ILE A 132 -7.88 -7.63 -1.27
C ILE A 132 -8.13 -9.05 -0.75
N CYS A 133 -9.17 -9.23 0.04
CA CYS A 133 -9.53 -10.50 0.66
C CYS A 133 -9.98 -11.55 -0.37
N MET A 134 -10.51 -11.13 -1.52
CA MET A 134 -10.71 -12.01 -2.69
C MET A 134 -9.37 -12.45 -3.28
N ALA A 135 -8.43 -11.53 -3.48
CA ALA A 135 -7.12 -11.85 -4.04
C ALA A 135 -6.25 -12.76 -3.15
N GLN A 136 -6.57 -12.85 -1.85
CA GLN A 136 -5.85 -13.68 -0.87
C GLN A 136 -6.59 -14.97 -0.49
N ASP A 137 -7.79 -15.22 -1.04
CA ASP A 137 -8.61 -16.42 -0.78
C ASP A 137 -8.84 -16.76 0.71
N SER A 138 -8.88 -15.74 1.58
CA SER A 138 -9.11 -15.93 3.01
C SER A 138 -10.58 -16.29 3.30
N SER A 139 -10.81 -17.48 3.86
CA SER A 139 -12.14 -18.04 4.18
C SER A 139 -12.69 -17.60 5.55
N SER A 140 -11.84 -17.10 6.46
CA SER A 140 -12.19 -16.76 7.85
C SER A 140 -12.30 -15.26 8.14
N CYS A 141 -12.61 -14.45 7.13
CA CYS A 141 -12.71 -13.00 7.23
C CYS A 141 -13.81 -12.54 8.22
N LYS A 142 -13.44 -11.68 9.18
CA LYS A 142 -14.36 -11.10 10.19
C LYS A 142 -14.88 -9.70 9.83
N VAL A 143 -14.41 -9.10 8.73
CA VAL A 143 -14.83 -7.75 8.33
C VAL A 143 -16.29 -7.79 7.82
N PRO A 144 -17.19 -6.94 8.34
CA PRO A 144 -18.59 -6.93 7.95
C PRO A 144 -18.73 -6.58 6.47
N LEU A 145 -19.82 -7.06 5.86
CA LEU A 145 -20.14 -6.88 4.44
C LEU A 145 -19.11 -7.47 3.47
N CYS A 146 -17.99 -8.02 3.94
CA CYS A 146 -16.92 -8.51 3.07
C CYS A 146 -17.46 -9.54 2.08
N ARG A 147 -18.15 -10.57 2.58
CA ARG A 147 -18.77 -11.63 1.75
C ARG A 147 -19.77 -11.08 0.73
N GLN A 148 -20.56 -10.07 1.10
CA GLN A 148 -21.54 -9.46 0.20
C GLN A 148 -20.87 -8.73 -0.95
N PHE A 149 -19.81 -7.96 -0.66
CA PHE A 149 -19.02 -7.30 -1.68
C PHE A 149 -18.31 -8.32 -2.58
N LYS A 150 -17.71 -9.39 -2.03
CA LYS A 150 -17.07 -10.44 -2.83
C LYS A 150 -18.03 -11.00 -3.89
N TYR A 151 -19.23 -11.38 -3.44
CA TYR A 151 -20.27 -11.90 -4.34
C TYR A 151 -20.68 -10.87 -5.41
N LYS A 152 -20.86 -9.60 -5.01
CA LYS A 152 -21.22 -8.52 -5.95
C LYS A 152 -20.12 -8.29 -7.00
N MET A 153 -18.86 -8.32 -6.60
CA MET A 153 -17.73 -8.14 -7.52
C MET A 153 -17.64 -9.29 -8.52
N GLN A 154 -17.81 -10.53 -8.07
CA GLN A 154 -17.81 -11.70 -8.94
C GLN A 154 -18.96 -11.66 -9.95
N LYS A 155 -20.17 -11.26 -9.53
CA LYS A 155 -21.34 -11.14 -10.42
C LYS A 155 -21.19 -10.01 -11.45
N MET A 156 -20.46 -8.96 -11.10
CA MET A 156 -20.37 -7.72 -11.88
C MET A 156 -18.96 -7.52 -12.46
N GLU A 157 -18.22 -8.59 -12.70
CA GLU A 157 -16.80 -8.55 -13.11
C GLU A 157 -16.58 -7.84 -14.44
N GLU A 158 -17.58 -7.84 -15.32
CA GLU A 158 -17.55 -7.12 -16.60
C GLU A 158 -17.64 -5.60 -16.44
N LYS A 159 -18.13 -5.10 -15.29
CA LYS A 159 -18.19 -3.66 -15.05
C LYS A 159 -16.79 -3.11 -14.82
N LEU A 160 -16.43 -2.12 -15.65
CA LEU A 160 -15.16 -1.40 -15.57
C LEU A 160 -14.83 -0.93 -14.15
N GLU A 161 -15.83 -0.41 -13.42
CA GLU A 161 -15.63 0.05 -12.04
C GLU A 161 -15.20 -1.09 -11.11
N GLU A 162 -15.83 -2.27 -11.19
CA GLU A 162 -15.44 -3.41 -10.36
C GLU A 162 -14.03 -3.91 -10.73
N ARG A 163 -13.67 -3.89 -12.02
CA ARG A 163 -12.29 -4.19 -12.46
C ARG A 163 -11.26 -3.23 -11.88
N LYS A 164 -11.56 -1.93 -11.83
CA LYS A 164 -10.66 -0.92 -11.20
C LYS A 164 -10.43 -1.25 -9.73
N TRP A 165 -11.47 -1.63 -8.99
CA TRP A 165 -11.35 -2.05 -7.58
C TRP A 165 -10.52 -3.32 -7.41
N MET A 166 -10.67 -4.31 -8.30
CA MET A 166 -9.83 -5.52 -8.28
C MET A 166 -8.35 -5.21 -8.53
N VAL A 167 -8.04 -4.35 -9.50
CA VAL A 167 -6.65 -3.93 -9.78
C VAL A 167 -6.08 -3.17 -8.59
N LEU A 168 -6.83 -2.23 -8.02
CA LEU A 168 -6.43 -1.50 -6.83
C LEU A 168 -6.18 -2.46 -5.65
N GLY A 169 -7.09 -3.39 -5.41
CA GLY A 169 -6.97 -4.41 -4.37
C GLY A 169 -5.71 -5.24 -4.54
N LYS A 170 -5.38 -5.69 -5.76
CA LYS A 170 -4.13 -6.41 -6.05
C LYS A 170 -2.88 -5.58 -5.74
N LYS A 171 -2.85 -4.30 -6.15
CA LYS A 171 -1.72 -3.40 -5.86
C LYS A 171 -1.52 -3.21 -4.35
N VAL A 172 -2.59 -2.97 -3.61
CA VAL A 172 -2.53 -2.82 -2.14
C VAL A 172 -2.12 -4.14 -1.48
N ALA A 173 -2.66 -5.28 -1.92
CA ALA A 173 -2.28 -6.60 -1.43
C ALA A 173 -0.77 -6.88 -1.61
N SER A 174 -0.18 -6.46 -2.74
CA SER A 174 1.27 -6.55 -2.93
C SER A 174 2.04 -5.74 -1.88
N VAL A 175 1.62 -4.50 -1.60
CA VAL A 175 2.26 -3.66 -0.57
C VAL A 175 2.11 -4.27 0.84
N VAL A 176 0.94 -4.83 1.18
CA VAL A 176 0.72 -5.57 2.44
C VAL A 176 1.67 -6.76 2.56
N ALA A 177 1.85 -7.53 1.49
CA ALA A 177 2.78 -8.66 1.49
C ALA A 177 4.22 -8.18 1.74
N PHE A 178 4.69 -7.17 0.99
CA PHE A 178 6.05 -6.64 1.14
C PHE A 178 6.32 -6.02 2.51
N SER A 179 5.39 -5.26 3.07
CA SER A 179 5.53 -4.69 4.43
C SER A 179 5.59 -5.78 5.49
N SER A 180 4.81 -6.86 5.33
CA SER A 180 4.85 -8.03 6.22
C SER A 180 6.18 -8.79 6.12
N PHE A 181 6.78 -8.91 4.94
CA PHE A 181 8.14 -9.47 4.78
C PHE A 181 9.20 -8.59 5.44
N ALA A 182 9.12 -7.28 5.26
CA ALA A 182 10.05 -6.33 5.88
C ALA A 182 9.96 -6.35 7.42
N LYS A 183 8.75 -6.48 7.99
CA LYS A 183 8.51 -6.63 9.44
C LYS A 183 9.13 -7.94 9.97
N ARG A 184 8.97 -9.07 9.26
CA ARG A 184 9.57 -10.37 9.64
C ARG A 184 11.10 -10.36 9.64
N LYS A 185 11.74 -9.78 8.62
CA LYS A 185 13.20 -9.70 8.52
C LYS A 185 13.84 -8.96 9.71
N ARG A 186 13.17 -7.93 10.24
CA ARG A 186 13.63 -7.19 11.43
C ARG A 186 13.56 -8.01 12.72
N TYR A 187 12.59 -8.92 12.83
CA TYR A 187 12.43 -9.80 14.00
C TYR A 187 13.43 -10.97 13.99
N GLU A 188 13.81 -11.46 12.81
CA GLU A 188 14.89 -12.47 12.69
C GLU A 188 16.27 -11.86 12.97
N SER A 189 16.60 -10.68 12.45
CA SER A 189 17.89 -10.02 12.75
C SER A 189 18.00 -9.47 14.19
N GLY A 190 16.88 -9.36 14.92
CA GLY A 190 16.86 -8.91 16.32
C GLY A 190 17.02 -10.02 17.36
N ARG A 191 17.04 -11.30 16.94
CA ARG A 191 17.22 -12.46 17.83
C ARG A 191 18.67 -12.92 17.99
N ASP A 192 19.62 -12.33 17.24
CA ASP A 192 21.06 -12.66 17.31
C ASP A 192 21.84 -11.84 18.36
N LEU A 193 21.17 -11.07 19.22
CA LEU A 193 21.80 -10.38 20.36
C LEU A 193 20.98 -10.64 21.63
N GLY A 194 21.04 -11.88 22.13
CA GLY A 194 20.65 -12.19 23.51
C GLY A 194 21.81 -11.86 24.47
N PRO A 195 21.56 -11.31 25.66
CA PRO A 195 22.61 -10.98 26.62
C PRO A 195 23.17 -12.26 27.27
N GLU A 196 24.49 -12.28 27.45
CA GLU A 196 25.25 -13.20 28.32
C GLU A 196 24.89 -13.05 29.80
#